data_AF-A0A3C2DUX7-F1
#
_entry.id   AF-A0A3C2DUX7-F1
#
_cell.length_a   1.000
_cell.length_b   1.000
_cell.length_c   1.000
_cell.angle_alpha   90.00
_cell.angle_beta   90.00
_cell.angle_gamma   90.00
#
_symmetry.space_group_name_H-M   'P 1'
#
loop_
_entity.id
_entity.type
_entity.pdbx_description
1 polymer ?
#
loop_
_entity_poly.entity_id
_entity_poly.type
_entity_poly.pdbx_seq_one_letter_code
_entity_poly.pdbx_strand_id
1 'polypeptide(L)'
;MKFFLISDNTDAMIGMRLAGIEAKRVTSRDEAEKAFKEVLSAEDIGILLITAGVAELCPETVKKLKQGNRPLLVTIPDGDGNGRNRDSITEYIRDAIGIKI
;
A
#
# COMPACT_ATOMS: atom_id res chain seq x y z
N MET A 1 9.51 -15.61 3.95
CA MET A 1 9.28 -14.21 3.58
C MET A 1 7.99 -14.17 2.77
N LYS A 2 6.93 -13.58 3.32
CA LYS A 2 5.59 -13.56 2.71
C LYS A 2 5.24 -12.19 2.12
N PHE A 3 4.33 -12.22 1.15
CA PHE A 3 3.64 -11.04 0.62
C PHE A 3 2.29 -10.92 1.30
N PHE A 4 1.88 -9.68 1.57
CA PHE A 4 0.53 -9.38 2.07
C PHE A 4 -0.05 -8.18 1.33
N LEU A 5 -1.32 -8.23 0.96
CA LEU A 5 -2.03 -7.13 0.30
C LEU A 5 -3.08 -6.52 1.23
N ILE A 6 -3.10 -5.19 1.34
CA ILE A 6 -4.24 -4.44 1.88
C ILE A 6 -4.88 -3.69 0.70
N SER A 7 -6.13 -4.00 0.40
CA SER A 7 -6.84 -3.46 -0.75
C SER A 7 -8.23 -2.97 -0.35
N ASP A 8 -8.69 -1.88 -0.94
CA ASP A 8 -10.09 -1.43 -0.88
C ASP A 8 -10.96 -2.10 -1.95
N ASN A 9 -10.34 -2.58 -3.01
CA ASN A 9 -10.97 -3.33 -4.09
C ASN A 9 -11.01 -4.84 -3.81
N THR A 10 -12.17 -5.45 -4.09
CA THR A 10 -12.39 -6.89 -3.97
C THR A 10 -11.71 -7.67 -5.09
N ASP A 11 -11.64 -7.13 -6.30
CA ASP A 11 -11.07 -7.81 -7.46
C ASP A 11 -9.56 -7.97 -7.32
N ALA A 12 -8.87 -6.91 -6.88
CA ALA A 12 -7.45 -6.97 -6.55
C ALA A 12 -7.18 -7.97 -5.42
N MET A 13 -8.04 -8.03 -4.38
CA MET A 13 -7.92 -9.02 -3.30
C MET A 13 -8.05 -10.45 -3.83
N ILE A 14 -9.07 -10.74 -4.64
CA ILE A 14 -9.29 -12.08 -5.19
C ILE A 14 -8.13 -12.46 -6.11
N GLY A 15 -7.72 -11.57 -7.02
CA GLY A 15 -6.62 -11.81 -7.95
C GLY A 15 -5.31 -12.15 -7.24
N MET A 16 -4.97 -11.41 -6.18
CA MET A 16 -3.76 -11.68 -5.39
C MET A 16 -3.86 -12.99 -4.60
N ARG A 17 -5.04 -13.33 -4.05
CA ARG A 17 -5.26 -14.62 -3.39
C ARG A 17 -5.11 -15.80 -4.34
N LEU A 18 -5.56 -15.66 -5.60
CA LEU A 18 -5.33 -16.67 -6.63
C LEU A 18 -3.85 -16.85 -6.96
N ALA A 19 -3.05 -15.79 -6.85
CA ALA A 19 -1.60 -15.84 -6.99
C ALA A 19 -0.87 -16.35 -5.73
N GLY A 20 -1.60 -16.76 -4.68
CA GLY A 20 -1.02 -17.27 -3.42
C GLY A 20 -0.57 -16.17 -2.46
N ILE A 21 -0.99 -14.92 -2.67
CA ILE A 21 -0.70 -13.80 -1.78
C ILE A 21 -1.87 -13.59 -0.82
N GLU A 22 -1.59 -13.54 0.47
CA GLU A 22 -2.62 -13.22 1.47
C GLU A 22 -3.08 -11.77 1.29
N ALA A 23 -4.39 -11.55 1.37
CA ALA A 23 -4.97 -10.24 1.13
C ALA A 23 -6.13 -9.95 2.10
N LYS A 24 -6.20 -8.71 2.58
CA LYS A 24 -7.27 -8.21 3.44
C LYS A 24 -7.94 -7.02 2.77
N ARG A 25 -9.27 -7.09 2.68
CA ARG A 25 -10.08 -5.96 2.22
C ARG A 25 -10.30 -4.97 3.35
N VAL A 26 -10.15 -3.69 3.08
CA VAL A 26 -10.43 -2.60 4.03
C VAL A 26 -11.33 -1.56 3.37
N THR A 27 -12.26 -0.99 4.11
CA THR A 27 -13.20 0.02 3.57
C THR A 27 -13.16 1.34 4.32
N SER A 28 -12.54 1.36 5.50
CA SER A 28 -12.42 2.55 6.35
C SER A 28 -10.98 2.76 6.81
N ARG A 29 -10.67 3.99 7.22
CA ARG A 29 -9.39 4.35 7.83
C ARG A 29 -9.07 3.47 9.05
N ASP A 30 -10.02 3.27 9.95
CA ASP A 30 -9.83 2.45 11.15
C ASP A 30 -9.48 0.99 10.82
N GLU A 31 -10.13 0.41 9.81
CA GLU A 31 -9.81 -0.94 9.34
C GLU A 31 -8.41 -1.02 8.72
N ALA A 32 -8.06 -0.02 7.90
CA ALA A 32 -6.72 0.08 7.32
C ALA A 32 -5.64 0.19 8.40
N GLU A 33 -5.83 1.06 9.41
CA GLU A 33 -4.88 1.19 10.52
C GLU A 33 -4.71 -0.10 11.33
N LYS A 34 -5.81 -0.82 11.59
CA LYS A 34 -5.74 -2.12 12.26
C LYS A 34 -4.96 -3.13 11.41
N ALA A 35 -5.23 -3.21 10.11
CA ALA A 35 -4.51 -4.09 9.20
C ALA A 35 -3.01 -3.72 9.13
N PHE A 36 -2.65 -2.44 9.09
CA PHE A 36 -1.25 -2.01 9.14
C PHE A 36 -0.57 -2.44 10.45
N LYS A 37 -1.23 -2.30 11.60
CA LYS A 37 -0.69 -2.75 12.91
C LYS A 37 -0.51 -4.25 12.99
N GLU A 38 -1.46 -5.03 12.46
CA GLU A 38 -1.36 -6.48 12.37
C GLU A 38 -0.14 -6.88 11.52
N VAL A 39 0.01 -6.27 10.34
CA VAL A 39 1.13 -6.55 9.43
C VAL A 39 2.47 -6.14 10.03
N LEU A 40 2.53 -4.99 10.71
CA LEU A 40 3.76 -4.54 11.39
C LEU A 40 4.19 -5.44 12.54
N SER A 41 3.24 -6.12 13.18
CA SER A 41 3.49 -7.04 14.28
C SER A 41 3.91 -8.44 13.80
N ALA A 42 3.71 -8.73 12.51
CA ALA A 42 4.01 -10.01 11.90
C ALA A 42 5.41 -10.00 11.27
N GLU A 43 6.38 -10.64 11.92
CA GLU A 43 7.78 -10.68 11.44
C GLU A 43 7.98 -11.52 10.16
N ASP A 44 7.00 -12.32 9.74
CA ASP A 44 7.07 -13.16 8.55
C ASP A 44 6.71 -12.43 7.25
N ILE A 45 6.07 -11.26 7.35
CA ILE A 45 5.69 -10.41 6.22
C ILE A 45 6.89 -9.55 5.81
N GLY A 46 7.43 -9.82 4.63
CA GLY A 46 8.56 -9.07 4.09
C GLY A 46 8.14 -7.91 3.20
N ILE A 47 7.04 -8.07 2.47
CA ILE A 47 6.55 -7.12 1.47
C ILE A 47 5.06 -6.88 1.69
N LEU A 48 4.69 -5.62 1.89
CA LEU A 48 3.33 -5.15 2.04
C LEU A 48 2.91 -4.41 0.77
N LEU A 49 1.91 -4.93 0.10
CA LEU A 49 1.27 -4.35 -1.07
C LEU A 49 0.05 -3.56 -0.63
N ILE A 50 -0.13 -2.34 -1.14
CA ILE A 50 -1.33 -1.52 -0.91
C ILE A 50 -1.88 -0.96 -2.20
N THR A 51 -3.19 -0.77 -2.29
CA THR A 51 -3.79 0.00 -3.39
C THR A 51 -3.62 1.51 -3.19
N ALA A 52 -3.77 2.29 -4.26
CA ALA A 52 -3.74 3.75 -4.19
C ALA A 52 -4.81 4.32 -3.22
N GLY A 53 -6.03 3.78 -3.25
CA GLY A 53 -7.11 4.22 -2.34
C GLY A 53 -6.79 3.96 -0.88
N VAL A 54 -6.16 2.81 -0.55
CA VAL A 54 -5.68 2.54 0.81
C VAL A 54 -4.57 3.52 1.23
N ALA A 55 -3.71 3.92 0.30
CA ALA A 55 -2.68 4.92 0.58
C ALA A 55 -3.29 6.30 0.89
N GLU A 56 -4.35 6.69 0.19
CA GLU A 56 -5.09 7.93 0.43
C GLU A 56 -5.88 7.92 1.74
N LEU A 57 -6.36 6.76 2.19
CA LEU A 57 -7.04 6.63 3.49
C LEU A 57 -6.10 6.93 4.66
N CYS A 58 -4.83 6.51 4.58
CA CYS A 58 -3.85 6.57 5.68
C CYS A 58 -2.49 7.15 5.26
N PRO A 59 -2.41 8.39 4.74
CA PRO A 59 -1.19 8.94 4.15
C PRO A 59 -0.04 9.06 5.16
N GLU A 60 -0.33 9.46 6.40
CA GLU A 60 0.66 9.60 7.47
C GLU A 60 1.27 8.24 7.87
N THR A 61 0.44 7.20 7.97
CA THR A 61 0.88 5.84 8.31
C THR A 61 1.74 5.27 7.19
N VAL A 62 1.31 5.46 5.94
CA VAL A 62 2.07 5.06 4.75
C VAL A 62 3.42 5.76 4.68
N LYS A 63 3.47 7.07 4.96
CA LYS A 63 4.72 7.83 4.97
C LYS A 63 5.69 7.32 6.03
N LYS A 64 5.22 7.03 7.24
CA LYS A 64 6.04 6.42 8.31
C LYS A 64 6.54 5.03 7.92
N LEU A 65 5.67 4.21 7.31
CA LEU A 65 6.03 2.87 6.83
C LEU A 65 7.09 2.91 5.73
N LYS A 66 7.00 3.86 4.79
CA LYS A 66 8.01 4.05 3.73
C LYS A 66 9.39 4.45 4.28
N GLN A 67 9.43 5.12 5.44
CA GLN A 67 10.68 5.50 6.11
C GLN A 67 11.31 4.35 6.91
N GLY A 68 10.53 3.31 7.22
CA GLY A 68 11.01 2.13 7.95
C GLY A 68 11.73 1.13 7.05
N ASN A 69 12.52 0.25 7.66
CA ASN A 69 13.25 -0.80 6.92
C ASN A 69 12.41 -2.04 6.60
N ARG A 70 11.34 -2.32 7.37
CA ARG A 70 10.46 -3.49 7.20
C ARG A 70 9.03 -3.21 7.70
N PRO A 71 8.00 -3.80 7.07
CA PRO A 71 8.03 -4.51 5.77
C PRO A 71 8.18 -3.53 4.59
N LEU A 72 8.69 -4.00 3.45
CA LEU A 72 8.83 -3.17 2.25
C LEU A 72 7.44 -2.80 1.73
N LEU A 73 7.11 -1.51 1.74
CA LEU A 73 5.82 -1.02 1.28
C LEU A 73 5.85 -0.72 -0.22
N VAL A 74 4.93 -1.34 -0.98
CA VAL A 74 4.76 -1.12 -2.41
C VAL A 74 3.32 -0.75 -2.71
N THR A 75 3.12 0.35 -3.43
CA THR A 75 1.79 0.77 -3.89
C THR A 75 1.52 0.20 -5.29
N ILE A 76 0.39 -0.49 -5.46
CA ILE A 76 -0.07 -1.05 -6.73
C ILE A 76 -1.26 -0.22 -7.22
N PRO A 77 -1.32 0.13 -8.53
CA PRO A 77 -2.48 0.78 -9.10
C PRO A 77 -3.67 -0.18 -9.15
N ASP A 78 -4.87 0.35 -8.94
CA ASP A 78 -6.10 -0.44 -9.11
C ASP A 78 -6.44 -0.62 -10.60
N GLY A 79 -7.19 -1.68 -10.93
CA GLY A 79 -7.59 -2.08 -12.28
C GLY A 79 -8.36 -1.00 -13.04
N ASP A 80 -8.98 -0.06 -12.32
CA ASP A 80 -9.76 1.06 -12.88
C ASP A 80 -8.90 2.20 -13.45
N GLY A 81 -7.57 2.08 -13.47
CA GLY A 81 -6.69 3.05 -14.13
C GLY A 81 -6.57 4.40 -13.40
N ASN A 82 -7.32 4.61 -12.31
CA ASN A 82 -7.25 5.80 -11.46
C ASN A 82 -5.92 5.92 -10.68
N GLY A 83 -5.12 4.84 -10.63
CA GLY A 83 -3.78 4.84 -10.03
C GLY A 83 -2.68 5.43 -10.92
N ARG A 84 -2.98 5.76 -12.19
CA ARG A 84 -2.03 6.44 -13.06
C ARG A 84 -2.08 7.94 -12.77
N ASN A 85 -1.65 8.32 -11.55
CA ASN A 85 -1.32 9.71 -11.30
C ASN A 85 -0.23 10.07 -12.31
N ARG A 86 -0.54 10.89 -13.32
CA ARG A 86 0.43 11.38 -14.30
C ARG A 86 1.65 12.02 -13.63
N ASP A 87 1.51 12.36 -12.34
CA ASP A 87 2.53 12.95 -11.50
C ASP A 87 3.30 11.95 -10.64
N SER A 88 3.12 10.62 -10.71
CA SER A 88 3.86 9.68 -9.83
C SER A 88 5.39 9.86 -9.93
N ILE A 89 5.90 10.13 -11.13
CA ILE A 89 7.32 10.41 -11.36
C ILE A 89 7.68 11.79 -10.76
N THR A 90 6.85 12.80 -11.01
CA THR A 90 7.03 14.17 -10.51
C THR A 90 7.00 14.23 -8.98
N GLU A 91 6.07 13.50 -8.34
CA GLU A 91 5.90 13.38 -6.91
C GLU A 91 7.06 12.64 -6.27
N TYR A 92 7.55 11.55 -6.89
CA TYR A 92 8.77 10.88 -6.44
C TYR A 92 10.00 11.79 -6.49
N ILE A 93 10.17 12.56 -7.58
CA ILE A 93 11.26 13.54 -7.72
C ILE A 93 11.13 14.66 -6.68
N ARG A 94 9.91 15.16 -6.45
CA ARG A 94 9.60 16.17 -5.44
C ARG A 94 9.93 15.67 -4.03
N ASP A 95 9.53 14.46 -3.67
CA ASP A 95 9.78 13.87 -2.35
C ASP A 95 11.26 13.56 -2.11
N ALA A 96 11.99 13.14 -3.16
CA ALA A 96 13.40 12.80 -3.04
C ALA A 96 14.34 14.03 -3.00
N ILE A 97 13.98 15.12 -3.67
CA ILE A 97 14.90 16.27 -3.90
C ILE A 97 14.35 17.58 -3.27
N GLY A 98 13.06 17.67 -2.96
CA GLY A 98 12.45 18.82 -2.28
C GLY A 98 12.17 20.02 -3.19
N ILE A 99 12.18 19.86 -4.51
CA ILE A 99 12.00 20.96 -5.47
C ILE A 99 10.51 21.06 -5.88
N LYS A 100 9.85 22.19 -5.60
CA LYS A 100 8.54 22.51 -6.17
C LYS A 100 8.70 22.94 -7.63
N ILE A 101 8.07 22.21 -8.55
CA ILE A 101 7.81 22.62 -9.94
C ILE A 101 6.37 23.07 -10.04
#